data_AF-A0A843RKX2-F1
#
_entry.id   AF-A0A843RKX2-F1
#
_cell.length_a   1.000
_cell.length_b   1.000
_cell.length_c   1.000
_cell.angle_alpha   90.00
_cell.angle_beta   90.00
_cell.angle_gamma   90.00
#
_symmetry.space_group_name_H-M   'P 1'
#
loop_
_entity.id
_entity.type
_entity.pdbx_description
1 polymer ?
#
loop_
_entity_poly.entity_id
_entity_poly.type
_entity_poly.pdbx_seq_one_letter_code
_entity_poly.pdbx_strand_id
1 'polypeptide(L)'
;MTAVSKTWANPRAETAPRSILVVGLTQRVGTNYLGRLLNTHPDCTKPQTLYEDFLISGLPHLEGFVGTVASKWHEEWGARQKTPELRRLLGAAVSDFIRHDARNAGKRTVLKTPSVKGLEYAAEFLADCDVVVLSRFGPDVVQSAMTSFGWSFESACKRWGEAANYVADLAQQPQQSGRPAFLVVKYEDLVRETEETLRAVFEFVDLDPASFDFDGLGDFPVYGSSTARGGKEKVHWQPVAKPKDFNPSGAAPTGRRMPSDGSTGSPGASPDGLAMTCRTATRTGHCLAW
;
A
#
# COMPACT_ATOMS: atom_id res chain seq x y z
N MET A 1 25.00 -48.03 -6.17
CA MET A 1 23.94 -47.07 -5.80
C MET A 1 24.12 -45.82 -6.64
N THR A 2 23.37 -45.71 -7.73
CA THR A 2 23.47 -44.62 -8.70
C THR A 2 22.74 -43.41 -8.12
N ALA A 3 23.48 -42.36 -7.77
CA ALA A 3 22.91 -41.12 -7.29
C ALA A 3 22.12 -40.49 -8.45
N VAL A 4 20.79 -40.54 -8.36
CA VAL A 4 19.92 -39.75 -9.22
C VAL A 4 20.07 -38.30 -8.78
N SER A 5 20.99 -37.58 -9.43
CA SER A 5 20.98 -36.12 -9.44
C SER A 5 19.72 -35.66 -10.14
N LYS A 6 18.61 -35.59 -9.40
CA LYS A 6 17.49 -34.70 -9.77
C LYS A 6 18.00 -33.30 -9.51
N THR A 7 18.71 -32.75 -10.49
CA THR A 7 18.81 -31.31 -10.66
C THR A 7 17.38 -30.78 -10.64
N TRP A 8 16.99 -30.14 -9.54
CA TRP A 8 15.87 -29.20 -9.53
C TRP A 8 16.32 -28.01 -10.37
N ALA A 9 16.38 -28.21 -11.69
CA ALA A 9 16.49 -27.13 -12.64
C ALA A 9 15.22 -26.32 -12.45
N ASN A 10 15.30 -25.27 -11.63
CA ASN A 10 14.26 -24.26 -11.57
C ASN A 10 14.29 -23.58 -12.94
N PRO A 11 13.33 -23.84 -13.84
CA PRO A 11 13.28 -23.16 -15.11
C PRO A 11 12.77 -21.76 -14.80
N ARG A 12 13.64 -20.90 -14.28
CA ARG A 12 13.35 -19.48 -14.19
C ARG A 12 13.22 -19.00 -15.62
N ALA A 13 11.98 -18.81 -16.05
CA ALA A 13 11.70 -18.04 -17.24
C ALA A 13 12.25 -16.63 -16.97
N GLU A 14 13.43 -16.33 -17.53
CA GLU A 14 14.05 -14.99 -17.60
C GLU A 14 13.15 -13.97 -18.32
N THR A 15 11.93 -14.36 -18.72
CA THR A 15 10.97 -13.59 -19.50
C THR A 15 9.58 -13.50 -18.85
N ALA A 16 9.40 -13.96 -17.60
CA ALA A 16 8.07 -13.91 -16.98
C ALA A 16 7.68 -12.46 -16.61
N PRO A 17 6.43 -12.05 -16.88
CA PRO A 17 5.96 -10.70 -16.58
C PRO A 17 6.01 -10.41 -15.07
N ARG A 18 6.58 -9.25 -14.70
CA ARG A 18 6.60 -8.76 -13.32
C ARG A 18 5.18 -8.52 -12.81
N SER A 19 4.87 -8.91 -11.59
CA SER A 19 3.56 -8.60 -10.98
C SER A 19 3.52 -7.16 -10.49
N ILE A 20 2.32 -6.60 -10.32
CA ILE A 20 2.12 -5.25 -9.79
C ILE A 20 1.40 -5.35 -8.45
N LEU A 21 2.02 -4.83 -7.39
CA LEU A 21 1.46 -4.80 -6.04
C LEU A 21 0.90 -3.41 -5.74
N VAL A 22 -0.42 -3.32 -5.63
CA VAL A 22 -1.14 -2.11 -5.23
C VAL A 22 -1.29 -2.10 -3.71
N VAL A 23 -0.44 -1.33 -3.04
CA VAL A 23 -0.35 -1.25 -1.58
C VAL A 23 -1.09 -0.03 -1.10
N GLY A 24 -1.91 -0.14 -0.06
CA GLY A 24 -2.51 1.03 0.58
C GLY A 24 -1.81 1.34 1.90
N LEU A 25 -1.61 2.63 2.24
CA LEU A 25 -1.19 3.03 3.59
C LEU A 25 -2.02 2.28 4.64
N THR A 26 -3.34 2.28 4.43
CA THR A 26 -4.32 1.48 5.18
C THR A 26 -5.48 1.09 4.25
N GLN A 27 -6.53 0.47 4.78
CA GLN A 27 -7.81 0.35 4.08
C GLN A 27 -8.36 1.75 3.70
N ARG A 28 -9.25 1.80 2.70
CA ARG A 28 -10.00 3.01 2.28
C ARG A 28 -9.21 4.09 1.54
N VAL A 29 -7.96 3.83 1.18
CA VAL A 29 -7.14 4.73 0.35
C VAL A 29 -7.35 4.58 -1.16
N GLY A 30 -8.28 3.74 -1.61
CA GLY A 30 -8.60 3.59 -3.04
C GLY A 30 -7.84 2.48 -3.77
N THR A 31 -7.22 1.52 -3.08
CA THR A 31 -6.50 0.38 -3.71
C THR A 31 -7.37 -0.40 -4.70
N ASN A 32 -8.67 -0.56 -4.42
CA ASN A 32 -9.62 -1.17 -5.35
C ASN A 32 -9.80 -0.36 -6.64
N TYR A 33 -9.73 0.97 -6.58
CA TYR A 33 -9.92 1.83 -7.74
C TYR A 33 -8.71 1.72 -8.67
N LEU A 34 -7.49 1.94 -8.16
CA LEU A 34 -6.27 1.78 -8.96
C LEU A 34 -6.13 0.35 -9.50
N GLY A 35 -6.31 -0.66 -8.65
CA GLY A 35 -6.20 -2.05 -9.09
C GLY A 35 -7.16 -2.39 -10.22
N ARG A 36 -8.36 -1.79 -10.26
CA ARG A 36 -9.31 -2.00 -11.36
C ARG A 36 -8.90 -1.27 -12.64
N LEU A 37 -8.39 -0.04 -12.53
CA LEU A 37 -7.85 0.72 -13.67
C LEU A 37 -6.66 -0.01 -14.29
N LEU A 38 -5.71 -0.49 -13.48
CA LEU A 38 -4.60 -1.29 -13.99
C LEU A 38 -5.09 -2.55 -14.73
N ASN A 39 -6.13 -3.20 -14.21
CA ASN A 39 -6.71 -4.38 -14.83
C ASN A 39 -7.52 -4.11 -16.12
N THR A 40 -7.67 -2.86 -16.57
CA THR A 40 -8.16 -2.57 -17.93
C THR A 40 -7.03 -2.47 -18.95
N HIS A 41 -5.77 -2.37 -18.51
CA HIS A 41 -4.63 -2.43 -19.42
C HIS A 41 -4.53 -3.82 -20.08
N PRO A 42 -4.28 -3.92 -21.40
CA PRO A 42 -4.27 -5.19 -22.12
C PRO A 42 -3.24 -6.19 -21.57
N ASP A 43 -2.11 -5.72 -21.05
CA ASP A 43 -1.05 -6.57 -20.48
C ASP A 43 -1.22 -6.94 -19.00
N CYS A 44 -2.32 -6.51 -18.37
CA CYS A 44 -2.60 -6.82 -16.98
C CYS A 44 -3.64 -7.94 -16.86
N THR A 45 -3.58 -8.64 -15.73
CA THR A 45 -4.57 -9.65 -15.36
C THR A 45 -4.87 -9.63 -13.88
N LYS A 46 -6.09 -10.04 -13.54
CA LYS A 46 -6.49 -10.29 -12.15
C LYS A 46 -5.96 -11.65 -11.70
N PRO A 47 -5.74 -11.83 -10.39
CA PRO A 47 -5.69 -13.15 -9.78
C PRO A 47 -7.01 -13.90 -9.97
N GLN A 48 -6.96 -15.23 -9.83
CA GLN A 48 -8.11 -16.11 -9.87
C GLN A 48 -8.83 -16.11 -8.52
N THR A 49 -8.06 -16.22 -7.43
CA THR A 49 -8.60 -16.40 -6.08
C THR A 49 -8.19 -15.31 -5.10
N LEU A 50 -7.05 -14.64 -5.33
CA LEU A 50 -6.50 -13.64 -4.41
C LEU A 50 -7.14 -12.27 -4.56
N TYR A 51 -8.33 -12.07 -4.00
CA TYR A 51 -8.98 -10.75 -4.02
C TYR A 51 -8.14 -9.70 -3.26
N GLU A 52 -7.71 -9.99 -2.03
CA GLU A 52 -6.68 -9.26 -1.29
C GLU A 52 -5.58 -10.25 -0.93
N ASP A 53 -4.33 -9.95 -1.28
CA ASP A 53 -3.26 -10.95 -1.27
C ASP A 53 -2.51 -11.04 0.07
N PHE A 54 -2.35 -9.91 0.77
CA PHE A 54 -1.61 -9.80 2.03
C PHE A 54 -0.17 -10.34 2.00
N LEU A 55 0.44 -10.50 0.83
CA LEU A 55 1.77 -11.07 0.68
C LEU A 55 2.84 -10.16 1.30
N ILE A 56 2.75 -8.84 1.06
CA ILE A 56 3.65 -7.86 1.69
C ILE A 56 3.51 -7.93 3.23
N SER A 57 2.27 -8.02 3.73
CA SER A 57 2.01 -8.17 5.17
C SER A 57 2.56 -9.46 5.77
N GLY A 58 2.79 -10.48 4.93
CA GLY A 58 3.42 -11.75 5.30
C GLY A 58 4.94 -11.72 5.33
N LEU A 59 5.61 -10.77 4.66
CA LEU A 59 7.07 -10.74 4.54
C LEU A 59 7.83 -10.68 5.88
N PRO A 60 7.37 -9.96 6.93
CA PRO A 60 8.04 -10.01 8.24
C PRO A 60 8.11 -11.43 8.83
N HIS A 61 7.15 -12.30 8.50
CA HIS A 61 7.17 -13.69 8.94
C HIS A 61 8.19 -14.52 8.16
N LEU A 62 8.35 -14.27 6.86
CA LEU A 62 9.41 -14.89 6.07
C LEU A 62 10.79 -14.44 6.54
N GLU A 63 10.95 -13.16 6.85
CA GLU A 63 12.20 -12.65 7.42
C GLU A 63 12.49 -13.29 8.79
N GLY A 64 11.48 -13.38 9.66
CA GLY A 64 11.61 -14.08 10.94
C GLY A 64 12.01 -15.55 10.79
N PHE A 65 11.48 -16.25 9.77
CA PHE A 65 11.88 -17.62 9.43
C PHE A 65 13.35 -17.68 8.99
N VAL A 66 13.76 -16.80 8.07
CA VAL A 66 15.17 -16.71 7.61
C VAL A 66 16.11 -16.47 8.78
N GLY A 67 15.81 -15.52 9.65
CA GLY A 67 16.60 -15.25 10.86
C GLY A 67 16.66 -16.44 11.80
N THR A 68 15.52 -17.12 12.02
CA THR A 68 15.46 -18.33 12.86
C THR A 68 16.35 -19.43 12.33
N VAL A 69 16.27 -19.75 11.03
CA VAL A 69 17.09 -20.78 10.40
C VAL A 69 18.57 -20.40 10.43
N ALA A 70 18.90 -19.16 10.07
CA ALA A 70 20.27 -18.67 10.06
C ALA A 70 20.92 -18.67 11.44
N SER A 71 20.15 -18.46 12.50
CA SER A 71 20.64 -18.51 13.88
C SER A 71 21.13 -19.91 14.29
N LYS A 72 20.64 -20.96 13.64
CA LYS A 72 21.02 -22.36 13.91
C LYS A 72 22.22 -22.83 13.10
N TRP A 73 22.65 -22.06 12.10
CA TRP A 73 23.82 -22.38 11.31
C TRP A 73 25.11 -22.02 12.05
N HIS A 74 26.09 -22.92 12.00
CA HIS A 74 27.41 -22.71 12.58
C HIS A 74 28.15 -21.59 11.84
N GLU A 75 28.76 -20.67 12.60
CA GLU A 75 29.38 -19.46 12.03
C GLU A 75 30.58 -19.79 11.14
N GLU A 76 31.43 -20.73 11.57
CA GLU A 76 32.63 -21.15 10.83
C GLU A 76 32.34 -21.79 9.47
N TRP A 77 31.10 -22.23 9.22
CA TRP A 77 30.71 -22.79 7.92
C TRP A 77 30.42 -21.70 6.87
N GLY A 78 30.45 -20.42 7.26
CA GLY A 78 30.07 -19.30 6.40
C GLY A 78 28.59 -19.32 5.97
N ALA A 79 27.78 -20.25 6.51
CA ALA A 79 26.42 -20.51 6.05
C ALA A 79 25.50 -19.30 6.21
N ARG A 80 25.75 -18.39 7.18
CA ARG A 80 24.98 -17.14 7.33
C ARG A 80 25.08 -16.21 6.11
N GLN A 81 26.15 -16.32 5.31
CA GLN A 81 26.30 -15.58 4.05
C GLN A 81 25.29 -16.04 2.99
N LYS A 82 24.62 -17.18 3.20
CA LYS A 82 23.54 -17.70 2.33
C LYS A 82 22.17 -17.08 2.61
N THR A 83 22.02 -16.23 3.62
CA THR A 83 20.74 -15.59 3.94
C THR A 83 20.13 -14.80 2.78
N PRO A 84 20.88 -14.00 1.98
CA PRO A 84 20.28 -13.32 0.83
C PRO A 84 19.80 -14.30 -0.25
N GLU A 85 20.54 -15.40 -0.46
CA GLU A 85 20.14 -16.46 -1.38
C GLU A 85 18.84 -17.14 -0.94
N LEU A 86 18.69 -17.41 0.37
CA LEU A 86 17.48 -17.99 0.94
C LEU A 86 16.27 -17.03 0.78
N ARG A 87 16.42 -15.74 1.11
CA ARG A 87 15.34 -14.74 0.91
C ARG A 87 14.87 -14.71 -0.53
N ARG A 88 15.81 -14.62 -1.46
CA ARG A 88 15.54 -14.58 -2.90
C ARG A 88 14.85 -15.85 -3.40
N LEU A 89 15.18 -17.02 -2.86
CA LEU A 89 14.53 -18.29 -3.22
C LEU A 89 13.10 -18.39 -2.65
N LEU A 90 12.89 -17.95 -1.41
CA LEU A 90 11.54 -17.85 -0.82
C LEU A 90 10.68 -16.86 -1.59
N GLY A 91 11.26 -15.71 -1.95
CA GLY A 91 10.67 -14.71 -2.81
C GLY A 91 10.21 -15.26 -4.15
N ALA A 92 11.11 -15.95 -4.86
CA ALA A 92 10.77 -16.61 -6.12
C ALA A 92 9.62 -17.62 -5.96
N ALA A 93 9.55 -18.36 -4.85
CA ALA A 93 8.42 -19.27 -4.60
C ALA A 93 7.09 -18.53 -4.41
N VAL A 94 7.09 -17.36 -3.77
CA VAL A 94 5.90 -16.49 -3.67
C VAL A 94 5.49 -15.99 -5.07
N SER A 95 6.44 -15.59 -5.89
CA SER A 95 6.16 -15.15 -7.26
C SER A 95 5.66 -16.26 -8.16
N ASP A 96 6.17 -17.48 -8.02
CA ASP A 96 5.64 -18.69 -8.67
C ASP A 96 4.18 -18.92 -8.29
N PHE A 97 3.86 -18.80 -7.00
CA PHE A 97 2.48 -18.90 -6.50
C PHE A 97 1.57 -17.84 -7.13
N ILE A 98 1.99 -16.57 -7.21
CA ILE A 98 1.23 -15.50 -7.86
C ILE A 98 0.96 -15.83 -9.33
N ARG A 99 1.98 -16.33 -10.05
CA ARG A 99 1.86 -16.70 -11.47
C ARG A 99 0.88 -17.86 -11.67
N HIS A 100 0.86 -18.82 -10.76
CA HIS A 100 -0.12 -19.91 -10.79
C HIS A 100 -1.55 -19.45 -10.52
N ASP A 101 -1.75 -18.44 -9.66
CA ASP A 101 -3.07 -17.84 -9.43
C ASP A 101 -3.46 -16.80 -10.51
N ALA A 102 -2.62 -16.52 -11.51
CA ALA A 102 -2.96 -15.57 -12.56
C ALA A 102 -4.15 -16.08 -13.41
N ARG A 103 -5.13 -15.20 -13.68
CA ARG A 103 -6.25 -15.56 -14.58
C ARG A 103 -5.78 -15.77 -16.02
N ASN A 104 -4.81 -15.00 -16.49
CA ASN A 104 -4.23 -15.12 -17.82
C ASN A 104 -2.72 -15.25 -17.70
N ALA A 105 -2.18 -16.41 -18.10
CA ALA A 105 -0.73 -16.61 -18.16
C ALA A 105 -0.07 -15.62 -19.14
N GLY A 106 1.16 -15.20 -18.84
CA GLY A 106 1.91 -14.26 -19.68
C GLY A 106 1.52 -12.78 -19.53
N LYS A 107 0.50 -12.46 -18.71
CA LYS A 107 0.15 -11.09 -18.31
C LYS A 107 0.65 -10.77 -16.91
N ARG A 108 0.73 -9.48 -16.60
CA ARG A 108 1.14 -8.95 -15.30
C ARG A 108 -0.01 -9.07 -14.30
N THR A 109 0.17 -9.87 -13.25
CA THR A 109 -0.86 -10.02 -12.22
C THR A 109 -0.91 -8.77 -11.34
N VAL A 110 -2.09 -8.16 -11.22
CA VAL A 110 -2.33 -7.00 -10.35
C VAL A 110 -2.92 -7.47 -9.03
N LEU A 111 -2.15 -7.35 -7.96
CA LEU A 111 -2.51 -7.73 -6.60
C LEU A 111 -2.75 -6.49 -5.75
N LYS A 112 -3.42 -6.66 -4.60
CA LYS A 112 -3.72 -5.53 -3.71
C LYS A 112 -3.64 -5.92 -2.24
N THR A 113 -2.89 -5.11 -1.49
CA THR A 113 -2.74 -5.26 -0.03
C THR A 113 -3.05 -3.92 0.65
N PRO A 114 -4.10 -3.83 1.48
CA PRO A 114 -4.47 -2.58 2.16
C PRO A 114 -3.64 -2.33 3.44
N SER A 115 -2.33 -2.57 3.37
CA SER A 115 -1.39 -2.37 4.48
C SER A 115 0.03 -2.24 3.95
N VAL A 116 0.81 -1.34 4.54
CA VAL A 116 2.24 -1.16 4.27
C VAL A 116 3.14 -2.02 5.14
N LYS A 117 2.59 -2.78 6.10
CA LYS A 117 3.39 -3.65 6.97
C LYS A 117 4.20 -4.63 6.10
N GLY A 118 5.52 -4.66 6.25
CA GLY A 118 6.39 -5.55 5.49
C GLY A 118 6.97 -4.94 4.21
N LEU A 119 6.69 -3.67 3.92
CA LEU A 119 7.17 -2.99 2.72
C LEU A 119 8.70 -2.87 2.68
N GLU A 120 9.38 -2.79 3.83
CA GLU A 120 10.85 -2.73 3.91
C GLU A 120 11.53 -4.00 3.36
N TYR A 121 10.83 -5.13 3.39
CA TYR A 121 11.32 -6.42 2.90
C TYR A 121 11.01 -6.67 1.42
N ALA A 122 10.21 -5.81 0.78
CA ALA A 122 9.72 -6.03 -0.58
C ALA A 122 10.87 -6.12 -1.60
N ALA A 123 11.91 -5.32 -1.46
CA ALA A 123 13.06 -5.36 -2.37
C ALA A 123 13.85 -6.69 -2.29
N GLU A 124 13.88 -7.34 -1.12
CA GLU A 124 14.63 -8.57 -0.89
C GLU A 124 13.84 -9.82 -1.30
N PHE A 125 12.53 -9.84 -1.04
CA PHE A 125 11.67 -11.00 -1.32
C PHE A 125 10.88 -10.88 -2.63
N LEU A 126 10.47 -9.68 -3.04
CA LEU A 126 9.57 -9.47 -4.18
C LEU A 126 10.25 -8.61 -5.26
N ALA A 127 11.53 -8.89 -5.53
CA ALA A 127 12.35 -8.15 -6.50
C ALA A 127 11.81 -8.20 -7.94
N ASP A 128 10.94 -9.17 -8.25
CA ASP A 128 10.24 -9.34 -9.53
C ASP A 128 8.82 -8.75 -9.53
N CYS A 129 8.49 -7.94 -8.52
CA CYS A 129 7.25 -7.18 -8.43
C CYS A 129 7.53 -5.68 -8.48
N ASP A 130 6.62 -4.93 -9.08
CA ASP A 130 6.60 -3.47 -9.00
C ASP A 130 5.58 -3.03 -7.96
N VAL A 131 6.00 -2.12 -7.07
CA VAL A 131 5.22 -1.75 -5.89
C VAL A 131 4.70 -0.32 -6.02
N VAL A 132 3.38 -0.17 -6.01
CA VAL A 132 2.70 1.13 -6.05
C VAL A 132 1.94 1.34 -4.75
N VAL A 133 2.36 2.33 -3.96
CA VAL A 133 1.77 2.68 -2.66
C VAL A 133 0.76 3.81 -2.84
N LEU A 134 -0.50 3.58 -2.51
CA LEU A 134 -1.52 4.61 -2.45
C LEU A 134 -1.56 5.30 -1.09
N SER A 135 -1.52 6.61 -1.15
CA SER A 135 -1.91 7.52 -0.07
C SER A 135 -3.26 8.17 -0.38
N ARG A 136 -3.92 8.66 0.66
CA ARG A 136 -5.17 9.44 0.57
C ARG A 136 -5.23 10.39 1.75
N PHE A 137 -5.92 11.50 1.60
CA PHE A 137 -6.15 12.49 2.64
C PHE A 137 -6.66 11.83 3.93
N GLY A 138 -5.91 12.01 5.02
CA GLY A 138 -6.12 11.29 6.28
C GLY A 138 -7.53 11.40 6.86
N PRO A 139 -8.11 12.61 6.98
CA PRO A 139 -9.47 12.78 7.47
C PRO A 139 -10.53 11.97 6.70
N ASP A 140 -10.39 11.84 5.37
CA ASP A 140 -11.30 11.04 4.55
C ASP A 140 -11.15 9.55 4.83
N VAL A 141 -9.91 9.08 5.01
CA VAL A 141 -9.63 7.70 5.38
C VAL A 141 -10.21 7.38 6.75
N VAL A 142 -10.01 8.26 7.73
CA VAL A 142 -10.53 8.14 9.10
C VAL A 142 -12.05 8.07 9.08
N GLN A 143 -12.72 9.02 8.45
CA GLN A 143 -14.17 9.05 8.34
C GLN A 143 -14.72 7.79 7.64
N SER A 144 -14.06 7.36 6.55
CA SER A 144 -14.46 6.15 5.81
C SER A 144 -14.27 4.88 6.64
N ALA A 145 -13.18 4.78 7.41
CA ALA A 145 -12.89 3.64 8.26
C ALA A 145 -13.88 3.54 9.44
N MET A 146 -14.19 4.67 10.10
CA MET A 146 -15.22 4.73 11.14
C MET A 146 -16.58 4.26 10.60
N THR A 147 -16.98 4.78 9.44
CA THR A 147 -18.28 4.46 8.82
C THR A 147 -18.38 3.01 8.33
N SER A 148 -17.28 2.46 7.78
CA SER A 148 -17.32 1.17 7.08
C SER A 148 -16.92 0.00 7.97
N PHE A 149 -16.05 0.22 8.96
CA PHE A 149 -15.47 -0.83 9.79
C PHE A 149 -15.71 -0.64 11.29
N GLY A 150 -16.41 0.43 11.70
CA GLY A 150 -16.70 0.70 13.11
C GLY A 150 -15.45 1.04 13.93
N TRP A 151 -14.37 1.50 13.30
CA TRP A 151 -13.17 1.92 14.01
C TRP A 151 -13.47 3.16 14.87
N SER A 152 -12.80 3.27 16.03
CA SER A 152 -12.80 4.54 16.76
C SER A 152 -12.00 5.59 16.00
N PHE A 153 -12.33 6.87 16.18
CA PHE A 153 -11.57 7.99 15.63
C PHE A 153 -10.08 7.88 15.97
N GLU A 154 -9.76 7.62 17.24
CA GLU A 154 -8.38 7.47 17.72
C GLU A 154 -7.66 6.32 17.01
N SER A 155 -8.28 5.13 16.92
CA SER A 155 -7.68 3.97 16.25
C SER A 155 -7.43 4.23 14.76
N ALA A 156 -8.37 4.91 14.09
CA ALA A 156 -8.25 5.25 12.69
C ALA A 156 -7.14 6.29 12.44
N CYS A 157 -7.08 7.35 13.25
CA CYS A 157 -6.03 8.36 13.19
C CYS A 157 -4.65 7.75 13.44
N LYS A 158 -4.53 6.92 14.48
CA LYS A 158 -3.28 6.24 14.82
C LYS A 158 -2.80 5.35 13.68
N ARG A 159 -3.65 4.47 13.16
CA ARG A 159 -3.30 3.56 12.05
C ARG A 159 -2.87 4.31 10.80
N TRP A 160 -3.59 5.36 10.42
CA TRP A 160 -3.23 6.15 9.25
C TRP A 160 -1.90 6.90 9.46
N GLY A 161 -1.73 7.55 10.62
CA GLY A 161 -0.51 8.30 10.94
C GLY A 161 0.73 7.42 11.01
N GLU A 162 0.62 6.26 11.66
CA GLU A 162 1.72 5.27 11.72
C GLU A 162 2.11 4.77 10.33
N ALA A 163 1.14 4.43 9.47
CA ALA A 163 1.41 3.99 8.11
C ALA A 163 2.04 5.10 7.24
N ALA A 164 1.55 6.34 7.36
CA ALA A 164 2.08 7.47 6.61
C ALA A 164 3.51 7.79 7.00
N ASN A 165 3.81 7.84 8.30
CA ASN A 165 5.17 8.07 8.82
C ASN A 165 6.11 6.96 8.37
N TYR A 166 5.68 5.70 8.49
CA TYR A 166 6.49 4.56 8.07
C TYR A 166 6.87 4.60 6.58
N VAL A 167 5.92 4.92 5.69
CA VAL A 167 6.23 5.06 4.25
C VAL A 167 7.10 6.27 3.98
N ALA A 168 6.88 7.39 4.67
CA ALA A 168 7.72 8.57 4.55
C ALA A 168 9.17 8.25 4.95
N ASP A 169 9.36 7.57 6.07
CA ASP A 169 10.69 7.14 6.56
C ASP A 169 11.38 6.22 5.55
N LEU A 170 10.67 5.24 4.99
CA LEU A 170 11.22 4.35 3.95
C LEU A 170 11.59 5.10 2.66
N ALA A 171 10.77 6.08 2.25
CA ALA A 171 11.02 6.85 1.04
C ALA A 171 12.29 7.74 1.13
N GLN A 172 12.73 8.08 2.35
CA GLN A 172 13.96 8.84 2.59
C GLN A 172 15.21 7.96 2.65
N GLN A 173 15.09 6.63 2.63
CA GLN A 173 16.25 5.75 2.71
C GLN A 173 17.02 5.70 1.39
N PRO A 174 18.38 5.73 1.43
CA PRO A 174 19.20 5.60 0.24
C PRO A 174 18.91 4.30 -0.51
N GLN A 175 18.56 4.43 -1.79
CA GLN A 175 18.31 3.28 -2.65
C GLN A 175 19.60 2.84 -3.32
N GLN A 176 19.95 1.56 -3.19
CA GLN A 176 21.18 1.01 -3.79
C GLN A 176 21.10 0.90 -5.32
N SER A 177 19.90 0.85 -5.89
CA SER A 177 19.65 0.54 -7.31
C SER A 177 19.42 1.76 -8.21
N GLY A 178 19.49 2.99 -7.69
CA GLY A 178 19.23 4.23 -8.46
C GLY A 178 17.77 4.42 -8.92
N ARG A 179 16.91 3.39 -8.79
CA ARG A 179 15.45 3.48 -8.93
C ARG A 179 14.79 3.46 -7.55
N PRO A 180 13.67 4.17 -7.35
CA PRO A 180 12.90 4.08 -6.11
C PRO A 180 12.32 2.66 -5.94
N ALA A 181 12.38 2.11 -4.73
CA ALA A 181 11.84 0.78 -4.42
C ALA A 181 10.31 0.66 -4.62
N PHE A 182 9.60 1.79 -4.58
CA PHE A 182 8.17 1.89 -4.82
C PHE A 182 7.78 3.29 -5.30
N LEU A 183 6.63 3.39 -5.97
CA LEU A 183 6.01 4.67 -6.35
C LEU A 183 4.89 5.02 -5.36
N VAL A 184 4.89 6.25 -4.83
CA VAL A 184 3.76 6.76 -4.04
C VAL A 184 2.79 7.51 -4.94
N VAL A 185 1.53 7.10 -4.94
CA VAL A 185 0.44 7.74 -5.68
C VAL A 185 -0.56 8.33 -4.69
N LYS A 186 -1.00 9.57 -4.92
CA LYS A 186 -2.10 10.16 -4.16
C LYS A 186 -3.41 9.78 -4.84
N TYR A 187 -4.37 9.30 -4.05
CA TYR A 187 -5.71 8.98 -4.55
C TYR A 187 -6.41 10.20 -5.14
N GLU A 188 -6.18 11.38 -4.58
CA GLU A 188 -6.75 12.64 -5.05
C GLU A 188 -6.30 12.96 -6.49
N ASP A 189 -5.00 12.85 -6.77
CA ASP A 189 -4.42 13.05 -8.10
C ASP A 189 -4.96 11.98 -9.06
N LEU A 190 -5.02 10.72 -8.62
CA LEU A 190 -5.58 9.62 -9.42
C LEU A 190 -7.04 9.84 -9.85
N VAL A 191 -7.85 10.59 -9.10
CA VAL A 191 -9.25 10.86 -9.47
C VAL A 191 -9.42 12.18 -10.22
N ARG A 192 -8.60 13.19 -9.91
CA ARG A 192 -8.67 14.53 -10.52
C ARG A 192 -7.94 14.60 -11.85
N GLU A 193 -6.77 13.98 -11.92
CA GLU A 193 -5.80 13.98 -13.01
C GLU A 193 -5.51 12.52 -13.41
N THR A 194 -6.58 11.76 -13.66
CA THR A 194 -6.51 10.29 -13.84
C THR A 194 -5.55 9.88 -14.95
N GLU A 195 -5.63 10.51 -16.12
CA GLU A 195 -4.74 10.17 -17.24
C GLU A 195 -3.28 10.43 -16.92
N GLU A 196 -2.94 11.63 -16.43
CA GLU A 196 -1.57 12.00 -16.06
C GLU A 196 -1.01 11.07 -14.98
N THR A 197 -1.80 10.79 -13.95
CA THR A 197 -1.41 9.89 -12.86
C THR A 197 -1.20 8.47 -13.38
N LEU A 198 -2.07 7.95 -14.25
CA LEU A 198 -1.92 6.61 -14.82
C LEU A 198 -0.71 6.52 -15.74
N ARG A 199 -0.39 7.54 -16.53
CA ARG A 199 0.83 7.58 -17.35
C ARG A 199 2.09 7.47 -16.49
N ALA A 200 2.16 8.20 -15.37
CA ALA A 200 3.28 8.10 -14.43
C ALA A 200 3.36 6.71 -13.78
N VAL A 201 2.22 6.10 -13.44
CA VAL A 201 2.18 4.71 -12.94
C VAL A 201 2.67 3.73 -14.01
N PHE A 202 2.21 3.85 -15.25
CA PHE A 202 2.61 2.98 -16.35
C PHE A 202 4.09 3.09 -16.66
N GLU A 203 4.64 4.30 -16.69
CA GLU A 203 6.09 4.50 -16.83
C GLU A 203 6.87 3.82 -15.71
N PHE A 204 6.44 4.00 -14.45
CA PHE A 204 7.10 3.38 -13.31
C PHE A 204 7.07 1.85 -13.36
N VAL A 205 5.92 1.27 -13.70
CA VAL A 205 5.80 -0.19 -13.76
C VAL A 205 6.29 -0.79 -15.07
N ASP A 206 6.66 0.00 -16.08
CA ASP A 206 7.01 -0.48 -17.43
C ASP A 206 5.80 -1.10 -18.18
N LEU A 207 4.72 -0.33 -18.27
CA LEU A 207 3.57 -0.58 -19.16
C LEU A 207 3.53 0.47 -20.26
N ASP A 208 3.09 0.08 -21.46
CA ASP A 208 2.95 1.00 -22.58
C ASP A 208 1.67 1.83 -22.47
N PRO A 209 1.75 3.15 -22.21
CA PRO A 209 0.57 3.99 -22.13
C PRO A 209 -0.19 4.10 -23.46
N ALA A 210 0.44 3.87 -24.62
CA ALA A 210 -0.23 3.95 -25.91
C ALA A 210 -1.22 2.78 -26.13
N SER A 211 -1.04 1.68 -25.39
CA SER A 211 -1.91 0.51 -25.42
C SER A 211 -3.14 0.63 -24.50
N PHE A 212 -3.26 1.73 -23.74
CA PHE A 212 -4.34 1.97 -22.80
C PHE A 212 -5.43 2.87 -23.39
N ASP A 213 -6.70 2.46 -23.27
CA ASP A 213 -7.86 3.25 -23.69
C ASP A 213 -8.20 4.34 -22.66
N PHE A 214 -7.58 5.51 -22.81
CA PHE A 214 -7.85 6.68 -21.96
C PHE A 214 -9.23 7.29 -22.25
N ASP A 215 -9.72 7.23 -23.50
CA ASP A 215 -11.01 7.79 -23.89
C ASP A 215 -12.16 7.05 -23.17
N GLY A 216 -12.02 5.74 -22.98
CA GLY A 216 -12.96 4.90 -22.22
C GLY A 216 -13.02 5.17 -20.71
N LEU A 217 -12.15 6.03 -20.15
CA LEU A 217 -12.14 6.33 -18.71
C LEU A 217 -13.28 7.24 -18.25
N GLY A 218 -13.87 8.03 -19.16
CA GLY A 218 -14.93 8.99 -18.80
C GLY A 218 -16.13 8.34 -18.10
N ASP A 219 -16.44 7.10 -18.48
CA ASP A 219 -17.54 6.30 -17.93
C ASP A 219 -17.10 5.31 -16.84
N PHE A 220 -15.83 5.34 -16.42
CA PHE A 220 -15.30 4.33 -15.50
C PHE A 220 -16.03 4.38 -14.15
N PRO A 221 -16.75 3.33 -13.76
CA PRO A 221 -17.61 3.38 -12.60
C PRO A 221 -16.81 3.43 -11.30
N VAL A 222 -17.33 4.18 -10.33
CA VAL A 222 -16.76 4.22 -8.97
C VAL A 222 -17.31 3.04 -8.18
N TYR A 223 -16.43 2.28 -7.51
CA TYR A 223 -16.81 1.10 -6.74
C TYR A 223 -16.40 1.20 -5.28
N GLY A 224 -17.25 0.69 -4.39
CA GLY A 224 -16.94 0.60 -2.96
C GLY A 224 -16.81 1.96 -2.25
N SER A 225 -17.27 3.03 -2.89
CA SER A 225 -17.39 4.34 -2.26
C SER A 225 -18.52 4.30 -1.23
N SER A 226 -18.22 4.71 0.00
CA SER A 226 -19.23 4.89 1.04
C SER A 226 -20.15 6.09 0.76
N THR A 227 -19.78 6.99 -0.17
CA THR A 227 -20.57 8.17 -0.57
C THR A 227 -21.45 7.88 -1.79
N ALA A 228 -21.04 6.98 -2.69
CA ALA A 228 -21.83 6.57 -3.85
C ALA A 228 -22.45 5.18 -3.61
N ARG A 229 -23.44 5.08 -2.71
CA ARG A 229 -24.13 3.81 -2.38
C ARG A 229 -25.29 3.44 -3.31
N GLY A 230 -25.48 4.18 -4.41
CA GLY A 230 -26.58 3.92 -5.35
C GLY A 230 -27.97 3.84 -4.70
N GLY A 231 -28.19 4.56 -3.60
CA GLY A 231 -29.46 4.52 -2.83
C GLY A 231 -29.62 3.33 -1.87
N LYS A 232 -28.60 2.49 -1.64
CA LYS A 232 -28.66 1.34 -0.71
C LYS A 232 -28.05 1.66 0.65
N GLU A 233 -28.63 1.12 1.73
CA GLU A 233 -28.15 1.33 3.12
C GLU A 233 -26.76 0.72 3.37
N LYS A 234 -26.43 -0.41 2.71
CA LYS A 234 -25.16 -1.12 2.85
C LYS A 234 -24.23 -0.89 1.66
N VAL A 235 -22.92 -0.86 1.92
CA VAL A 235 -21.88 -0.79 0.87
C VAL A 235 -22.06 -1.97 -0.08
N HIS A 236 -22.17 -1.69 -1.37
CA HIS A 236 -22.22 -2.71 -2.42
C HIS A 236 -21.06 -2.54 -3.41
N TRP A 237 -20.68 -3.64 -4.04
CA TRP A 237 -19.62 -3.67 -5.03
C TRP A 237 -20.13 -3.59 -6.48
N GLN A 238 -21.43 -3.31 -6.66
CA GLN A 238 -22.01 -3.01 -7.98
C GLN A 238 -21.50 -1.66 -8.52
N PRO A 239 -21.33 -1.52 -9.84
CA PRO A 239 -20.89 -0.27 -10.47
C PRO A 239 -21.89 0.84 -10.18
N VAL A 240 -21.40 2.03 -9.85
CA VAL A 240 -22.21 3.25 -9.80
C VAL A 240 -21.64 4.22 -10.83
N ALA A 241 -22.48 4.69 -11.75
CA ALA A 241 -22.13 5.73 -12.70
C ALA A 241 -21.64 6.97 -11.93
N LYS A 242 -20.53 7.56 -12.36
CA LYS A 242 -19.93 8.71 -11.68
C LYS A 242 -20.91 9.89 -11.74
N PRO A 243 -21.48 10.36 -10.60
CA PRO A 243 -22.32 11.55 -10.63
C PRO A 243 -21.54 12.76 -11.15
N LYS A 244 -22.22 13.71 -11.81
CA LYS A 244 -21.57 14.96 -12.27
C LYS A 244 -20.93 15.74 -11.11
N ASP A 245 -21.47 15.61 -9.91
CA ASP A 245 -20.98 16.25 -8.68
C ASP A 245 -20.16 15.29 -7.80
N PHE A 246 -19.61 14.22 -8.36
CA PHE A 246 -18.81 13.26 -7.59
C PHE A 246 -17.56 13.93 -7.02
N ASN A 247 -17.61 14.27 -5.73
CA ASN A 247 -16.46 14.73 -4.99
C ASN A 247 -15.88 13.56 -4.17
N PRO A 248 -14.77 12.93 -4.61
CA PRO A 248 -14.13 11.82 -3.90
C PRO A 248 -13.43 12.27 -2.62
N SER A 249 -13.11 13.56 -2.51
CA SER A 249 -12.53 14.18 -1.34
C SER A 249 -13.65 14.74 -0.48
N GLY A 250 -13.72 14.30 0.77
CA GLY A 250 -14.63 14.86 1.74
C GLY A 250 -14.16 16.27 2.05
N ALA A 251 -14.70 17.28 1.35
CA ALA A 251 -14.72 18.61 1.92
C ALA A 251 -15.53 18.48 3.22
N ALA A 252 -14.84 18.39 4.36
CA ALA A 252 -15.46 18.60 5.64
C ALA A 252 -16.25 19.91 5.54
N PRO A 253 -17.53 19.96 5.97
CA PRO A 253 -18.27 21.21 5.92
C PRO A 253 -17.52 22.22 6.79
N THR A 254 -16.86 23.18 6.16
CA THR A 254 -16.33 24.38 6.77
C THR A 254 -17.53 25.17 7.31
N GLY A 255 -18.03 24.83 8.50
CA GLY A 255 -19.22 25.54 8.98
C GLY A 255 -20.00 24.99 10.17
N ARG A 256 -19.62 23.89 10.82
CA ARG A 256 -20.17 23.60 12.16
C ARG A 256 -19.12 23.92 13.22
N ARG A 257 -19.22 25.14 13.77
CA ARG A 257 -18.77 25.38 15.14
C ARG A 257 -19.44 24.31 16.00
N MET A 258 -18.63 23.50 16.67
CA MET A 258 -19.09 22.75 17.83
C MET A 258 -19.81 23.76 18.75
N PRO A 259 -21.02 23.47 19.25
CA PRO A 259 -21.64 24.34 20.23
C PRO A 259 -20.67 24.45 21.40
N SER A 260 -20.21 25.67 21.65
CA SER A 260 -19.55 25.99 22.90
C SER A 260 -20.61 25.84 23.97
N ASP A 261 -20.54 24.76 24.74
CA ASP A 261 -21.31 24.63 25.97
C ASP A 261 -20.89 25.78 26.89
N GLY A 262 -21.69 26.84 26.86
CA GLY A 262 -21.67 27.88 27.85
C GLY A 262 -22.26 27.33 29.14
N SER A 263 -21.42 26.76 29.99
CA SER A 263 -21.70 26.67 31.42
C SER A 263 -20.67 27.48 32.18
N THR A 264 -21.05 28.71 32.49
CA THR A 264 -20.42 29.53 33.54
C THR A 264 -20.66 28.87 34.89
N GLY A 265 -19.67 28.13 35.37
CA GLY A 265 -19.57 27.68 36.76
C GLY A 265 -18.35 28.33 37.40
N SER A 266 -18.56 29.23 38.35
CA SER A 266 -17.52 29.92 39.13
C SER A 266 -16.61 28.94 39.89
N PRO A 267 -15.30 29.24 40.06
CA PRO A 267 -14.37 28.35 40.73
C PRO A 267 -14.45 28.50 42.26
N GLY A 268 -14.74 27.39 42.94
CA GLY A 268 -14.44 27.21 44.36
C GLY A 268 -12.98 26.80 44.54
N ALA A 269 -12.29 27.49 45.44
CA ALA A 269 -10.90 27.25 45.80
C ALA A 269 -10.70 25.90 46.52
N SER A 270 -9.60 25.21 46.21
CA SER A 270 -8.64 24.74 47.22
C SER A 270 -7.33 24.25 46.56
N PRO A 271 -6.21 24.30 47.29
CA PRO A 271 -4.86 24.18 46.76
C PRO A 271 -4.37 22.73 46.78
N ASP A 272 -3.49 22.38 45.83
CA ASP A 272 -2.28 21.56 46.02
C ASP A 272 -1.84 20.95 44.69
N GLY A 273 -0.53 20.99 44.45
CA GLY A 273 0.13 19.95 43.66
C GLY A 273 0.71 20.36 42.31
N LEU A 274 2.03 20.58 42.33
CA LEU A 274 3.00 20.18 41.30
C LEU A 274 2.96 20.90 39.94
N ALA A 275 3.79 21.94 39.86
CA ALA A 275 4.34 22.45 38.62
C ALA A 275 5.32 21.45 37.98
N MET A 276 4.95 20.88 36.84
CA MET A 276 5.92 20.34 35.86
C MET A 276 6.04 21.34 34.71
N THR A 277 7.21 21.97 34.62
CA THR A 277 7.58 22.87 33.53
C THR A 277 8.03 22.05 32.33
N CYS A 278 7.27 22.09 31.24
CA CYS A 278 7.71 21.56 29.95
C CYS A 278 8.60 22.63 29.29
N ARG A 279 9.92 22.46 29.36
CA ARG A 279 10.88 23.30 28.62
C ARG A 279 10.92 22.84 27.16
N THR A 280 10.55 23.76 26.28
CA THR A 280 10.88 23.75 24.85
C THR A 280 12.39 23.70 24.66
N ALA A 281 12.87 22.67 23.96
CA ALA A 281 14.22 22.65 23.39
C ALA A 281 14.12 22.93 21.90
N THR A 282 14.46 24.16 21.51
CA THR A 282 14.84 24.51 20.16
C THR A 282 16.16 23.83 19.82
N ARG A 283 16.21 23.13 18.69
CA ARG A 283 17.49 22.77 18.06
C ARG A 283 17.45 23.12 16.57
N THR A 284 18.10 24.23 16.29
CA THR A 284 18.70 24.60 15.01
C THR A 284 19.73 23.54 14.60
N GLY A 285 19.88 23.28 13.30
CA GLY A 285 21.03 22.51 12.81
C GLY A 285 20.91 21.90 11.41
N HIS A 286 21.23 22.74 10.43
CA HIS A 286 21.90 22.42 9.16
C HIS A 286 21.21 21.60 8.07
N CYS A 287 20.81 22.35 7.03
CA CYS A 287 20.87 21.93 5.63
C CYS A 287 22.31 21.52 5.25
N LEU A 288 22.44 20.37 4.63
CA LEU A 288 23.50 20.09 3.67
C LEU A 288 22.84 19.61 2.39
N ALA A 289 23.08 20.36 1.33
CA ALA A 289 22.69 20.06 -0.03
C ALA A 289 23.56 18.92 -0.57
N TRP A 290 22.94 17.88 -1.12
CA TRP A 290 23.31 17.13 -2.32
C TRP A 290 22.05 16.45 -2.85
#